data_AF-Q38FZ7-F1
#
_entry.id   AF-Q38FZ7-F1
#
_cell.length_a   1.000
_cell.length_b   1.000
_cell.length_c   1.000
_cell.angle_alpha   90.00
_cell.angle_beta   90.00
_cell.angle_gamma   90.00
#
_symmetry.space_group_name_H-M   'P 1'
#
loop_
_entity.id
_entity.type
_entity.pdbx_description
1 polymer ?
#
loop_
_entity_poly.entity_id
_entity_poly.type
_entity_poly.pdbx_seq_one_letter_code
_entity_poly.pdbx_strand_id
1 'polypeptide(L)'
;MALRDIVGKQMLRQTVLQPRLKLPAGRVVSIEEGWRLARLVREGEEHASAVAVEAAEGMVAPSSVVLEDDVSKRILLLRHKKRKEGDTKAAVRYAQRSRAVPVVGKVAPEVRDIALNVLRKNPIGRAELRARHERSKAKRATKGSDSTRAKRAGRL
;
A
#
# COMPACT_ATOMS: atom_id res chain seq x y z
N MET A 1 -27.18 54.42 -12.26
CA MET A 1 -26.03 53.49 -12.26
C MET A 1 -25.57 53.35 -10.82
N ALA A 2 -25.55 52.15 -10.25
CA ALA A 2 -25.08 51.96 -8.88
C ALA A 2 -23.55 52.09 -8.82
N LEU A 3 -23.00 52.71 -7.76
CA LEU A 3 -21.55 52.86 -7.58
C LEU A 3 -20.81 51.51 -7.66
N ARG A 4 -21.44 50.44 -7.17
CA ARG A 4 -20.91 49.07 -7.23
C ARG A 4 -20.65 48.62 -8.68
N ASP A 5 -21.55 48.95 -9.61
CA ASP A 5 -21.40 48.56 -11.02
C ASP A 5 -20.23 49.29 -11.67
N ILE A 6 -20.02 50.56 -11.28
CA ILE A 6 -18.91 51.37 -11.81
C ILE A 6 -17.57 50.80 -11.31
N VAL A 7 -17.45 50.51 -10.02
CA VAL A 7 -16.25 49.89 -9.44
C VAL A 7 -16.00 48.51 -10.07
N GLY A 8 -17.05 47.70 -10.24
CA GLY A 8 -16.95 46.41 -10.91
C GLY A 8 -16.44 46.52 -12.35
N LYS A 9 -16.96 47.47 -13.13
CA LYS A 9 -16.48 47.75 -14.50
C LYS A 9 -15.03 48.24 -14.52
N GLN A 10 -14.63 49.08 -13.56
CA GLN A 10 -13.24 49.55 -13.45
C GLN A 10 -12.28 48.41 -13.10
N MET A 11 -12.63 47.56 -12.14
CA MET A 11 -11.85 46.36 -11.79
C MET A 11 -11.73 45.38 -12.98
N LEU A 12 -12.83 45.17 -13.72
CA LEU A 12 -12.80 44.33 -14.92
C LEU A 12 -11.87 44.91 -15.99
N ARG A 13 -11.93 46.23 -16.24
CA ARG A 13 -11.03 46.90 -17.19
C ARG A 13 -9.57 46.73 -16.77
N GLN A 14 -9.26 46.89 -15.48
CA GLN A 14 -7.90 46.72 -14.98
C GLN A 14 -7.40 45.28 -15.14
N THR A 15 -8.23 44.27 -14.86
CA THR A 15 -7.83 42.85 -15.01
C THR A 15 -7.69 42.39 -16.46
N VAL A 16 -8.35 43.06 -17.40
CA VAL A 16 -8.19 42.82 -18.86
C VAL A 16 -6.90 43.46 -19.39
N LEU A 17 -6.48 44.59 -18.82
CA LEU A 17 -5.23 45.28 -19.20
C LEU A 17 -3.97 44.61 -18.65
N GLN A 18 -4.10 43.70 -17.67
CA GLN A 18 -2.94 42.98 -17.15
C GLN A 18 -2.33 42.07 -18.22
N PRO A 19 -1.00 42.01 -18.31
CA PRO A 19 -0.34 41.09 -19.23
C PRO A 19 -0.63 39.64 -18.82
N ARG A 20 -1.00 38.83 -19.81
CA ARG A 20 -1.48 37.46 -19.63
C ARG A 20 -0.61 36.49 -20.43
N LEU A 21 -0.28 35.37 -19.79
CA LEU A 21 0.47 34.27 -20.39
C LEU A 21 -0.50 33.17 -20.79
N LYS A 22 -0.32 32.63 -22.00
CA LYS A 22 -1.04 31.45 -22.48
C LYS A 22 -0.23 30.22 -22.13
N LEU A 23 -0.77 29.37 -21.24
CA LEU A 23 -0.14 28.09 -20.92
C LEU A 23 -0.43 27.07 -22.03
N PRO A 24 0.44 26.07 -22.25
CA PRO A 24 0.21 24.99 -23.23
C PRO A 24 -1.12 24.24 -23.02
N ALA A 25 -1.61 24.19 -21.77
CA ALA A 25 -2.92 23.61 -21.43
C ALA A 25 -4.13 24.44 -21.90
N GLY A 26 -3.92 25.54 -22.63
CA GLY A 26 -4.97 26.43 -23.11
C GLY A 26 -5.50 27.42 -22.06
N ARG A 27 -5.04 27.33 -20.80
CA ARG A 27 -5.41 28.28 -19.75
C ARG A 27 -4.64 29.58 -19.90
N VAL A 28 -5.34 30.70 -19.74
CA VAL A 28 -4.75 32.04 -19.68
C VAL A 28 -4.61 32.44 -18.21
N VAL A 29 -3.39 32.76 -17.79
CA VAL A 29 -3.06 33.19 -16.42
C VAL A 29 -2.38 34.55 -16.45
N SER A 30 -2.45 35.29 -15.35
CA SER A 30 -1.66 36.51 -15.22
C SER A 30 -0.16 36.17 -15.15
N ILE A 31 0.70 37.14 -15.44
CA ILE A 31 2.15 36.96 -15.29
C ILE A 31 2.48 36.55 -13.85
N GLU A 32 1.93 37.22 -12.84
CA GLU A 32 2.19 36.92 -11.42
C GLU A 32 1.75 35.50 -11.03
N GLU A 33 0.60 35.04 -11.51
CA GLU A 33 0.17 33.66 -11.32
C GLU A 33 1.15 32.68 -11.98
N GLY A 34 1.65 33.00 -13.17
CA GLY A 34 2.69 32.23 -13.85
C GLY A 34 3.97 32.09 -13.03
N TRP A 35 4.47 33.18 -12.44
CA TRP A 35 5.64 33.14 -11.55
C TRP A 35 5.40 32.32 -10.29
N ARG A 36 4.21 32.43 -9.68
CA ARG A 36 3.86 31.62 -8.50
C ARG A 36 3.82 30.13 -8.85
N LEU A 37 3.24 29.77 -10.00
CA LEU A 37 3.21 28.38 -10.48
C LEU A 37 4.62 27.86 -10.80
N ALA A 38 5.46 28.66 -11.45
CA ALA A 38 6.84 28.28 -11.76
C ALA A 38 7.65 28.02 -10.48
N ARG A 39 7.48 28.87 -9.45
CA ARG A 39 8.12 28.67 -8.14
C ARG A 39 7.66 27.36 -7.49
N LEU A 40 6.37 27.08 -7.46
CA LEU A 40 5.82 25.85 -6.89
C LEU A 40 6.34 24.59 -7.60
N VAL A 41 6.47 24.63 -8.93
CA VAL A 41 7.03 23.52 -9.71
C VAL A 41 8.50 23.30 -9.35
N ARG A 42 9.30 24.37 -9.29
CA ARG A 42 10.71 24.28 -8.94
C ARG A 42 10.93 23.75 -7.53
N GLU A 43 10.19 24.27 -6.55
CA GLU A 43 10.23 23.77 -5.16
C GLU A 43 9.80 22.29 -5.09
N GLY A 44 8.81 21.88 -5.87
CA GLY A 44 8.39 20.48 -5.98
C GLY A 44 9.47 19.57 -6.58
N GLU A 45 10.18 20.03 -7.61
CA GLU A 45 11.31 19.30 -8.22
C GLU A 45 12.53 19.23 -7.28
N GLU A 46 12.82 20.32 -6.57
CA GLU A 46 13.86 20.37 -5.53
C GLU A 46 13.55 19.36 -4.40
N HIS A 47 12.30 19.29 -3.95
CA HIS A 47 11.88 18.29 -2.96
C HIS A 47 11.94 16.85 -3.50
N ALA A 48 11.50 16.61 -4.73
CA ALA A 48 11.55 15.29 -5.33
C ALA A 48 13.01 14.80 -5.54
N SER A 49 13.91 15.71 -5.94
CA SER A 49 15.33 15.40 -6.10
C SER A 49 16.02 15.18 -4.76
N ALA A 50 15.73 15.99 -3.74
CA ALA A 50 16.23 15.76 -2.38
C ALA A 50 15.81 14.38 -1.84
N VAL A 51 14.54 14.00 -2.01
CA VAL A 51 14.05 12.67 -1.61
C VAL A 51 14.73 11.54 -2.40
N ALA A 52 15.00 11.75 -3.68
CA ALA A 52 15.73 10.76 -4.50
C ALA A 52 17.19 10.60 -4.06
N VAL A 53 17.86 11.70 -3.70
CA VAL A 53 19.23 11.69 -3.15
C VAL A 53 19.25 10.99 -1.79
N GLU A 54 18.34 11.33 -0.87
CA GLU A 54 18.24 10.65 0.43
C GLU A 54 17.95 9.15 0.28
N ALA A 55 17.10 8.76 -0.68
CA ALA A 55 16.84 7.36 -0.97
C ALA A 55 18.08 6.64 -1.53
N ALA A 56 18.89 7.32 -2.34
CA ALA A 56 20.13 6.78 -2.89
C ALA A 56 21.24 6.68 -1.82
N GLU A 57 21.38 7.67 -0.94
CA GLU A 57 22.33 7.65 0.17
C GLU A 57 21.95 6.60 1.23
N GLY A 58 20.65 6.42 1.48
CA GLY A 58 20.14 5.36 2.35
C GLY A 58 20.33 3.94 1.77
N MET A 59 20.52 3.81 0.45
CA MET A 59 20.99 2.58 -0.15
C MET A 59 22.49 2.45 0.10
N VAL A 60 22.82 1.90 1.28
CA VAL A 60 24.14 1.34 1.62
C VAL A 60 24.80 0.83 0.35
N ALA A 61 25.89 1.50 -0.05
CA ALA A 61 26.64 1.18 -1.27
C ALA A 61 26.77 -0.35 -1.38
N PRO A 62 26.41 -0.96 -2.53
CA PRO A 62 26.43 -2.41 -2.66
C PRO A 62 27.87 -2.86 -2.44
N SER A 63 28.17 -3.33 -1.22
CA SER A 63 29.47 -3.86 -0.89
C SER A 63 29.75 -4.99 -1.86
N SER A 64 30.72 -4.80 -2.74
CA SER A 64 31.14 -5.78 -3.75
C SER A 64 31.91 -6.90 -3.05
N VAL A 65 31.22 -7.66 -2.20
CA VAL A 65 31.77 -8.88 -1.64
C VAL A 65 31.72 -9.89 -2.78
N VAL A 66 32.86 -10.16 -3.39
CA VAL A 66 33.03 -11.25 -4.33
C VAL A 66 32.96 -12.54 -3.50
N LEU A 67 31.80 -13.18 -3.55
CA LEU A 67 31.55 -14.42 -2.85
C LEU A 67 31.79 -15.59 -3.79
N GLU A 68 32.33 -16.68 -3.25
CA GLU A 68 32.41 -17.96 -3.94
C GLU A 68 31.03 -18.39 -4.48
N ASP A 69 31.02 -19.09 -5.61
CA ASP A 69 29.80 -19.45 -6.35
C ASP A 69 28.75 -20.15 -5.48
N ASP A 70 29.18 -20.99 -4.54
CA ASP A 70 28.29 -21.74 -3.67
C ASP A 70 27.61 -20.87 -2.63
N VAL A 71 28.32 -19.88 -2.06
CA VAL A 71 27.76 -18.91 -1.12
C VAL A 71 26.80 -17.97 -1.87
N SER A 72 27.17 -17.54 -3.06
CA SER A 72 26.33 -16.72 -3.95
C SER A 72 25.02 -17.44 -4.29
N LYS A 73 25.08 -18.71 -4.72
CA LYS A 73 23.89 -19.54 -4.96
C LYS A 73 23.05 -19.70 -3.70
N ARG A 74 23.67 -19.94 -2.54
CA ARG A 74 22.94 -20.09 -1.27
C ARG A 74 22.19 -18.81 -0.89
N ILE A 75 22.82 -17.65 -1.03
CA ILE A 75 22.19 -16.34 -0.77
C ILE A 75 21.03 -16.09 -1.72
N LEU A 76 21.20 -16.39 -3.02
CA LEU A 76 20.12 -16.26 -4.00
C LEU A 76 18.93 -17.15 -3.65
N LEU A 77 19.18 -18.40 -3.27
CA LEU A 77 18.12 -19.32 -2.84
C LEU A 77 17.39 -18.83 -1.58
N LEU A 78 18.13 -18.27 -0.61
CA LEU A 78 17.53 -17.68 0.60
C LEU A 78 16.69 -16.44 0.27
N ARG A 79 17.17 -15.56 -0.60
CA ARG A 79 16.40 -14.39 -1.08
C ARG A 79 15.13 -14.82 -1.81
N HIS A 80 15.23 -15.82 -2.68
CA HIS A 80 14.09 -16.36 -3.42
C HIS A 80 13.06 -17.01 -2.48
N LYS A 81 13.50 -17.80 -1.49
CA LYS A 81 12.62 -18.37 -0.47
C LYS A 81 11.89 -17.28 0.32
N LYS A 82 12.63 -16.25 0.77
CA LYS A 82 12.05 -15.11 1.50
C LYS A 82 11.05 -14.32 0.64
N ARG A 83 11.34 -14.14 -0.66
CA ARG A 83 10.42 -13.49 -1.61
C ARG A 83 9.12 -14.28 -1.75
N LYS A 84 9.18 -15.61 -1.96
CA LYS A 84 7.99 -16.48 -2.02
C LYS A 84 7.14 -16.42 -0.74
N GLU A 85 7.77 -16.40 0.44
CA GLU A 85 7.06 -16.22 1.72
C GLU A 85 6.39 -14.84 1.82
N GLY A 86 7.03 -13.78 1.31
CA GLY A 86 6.47 -12.44 1.19
C GLY A 86 5.26 -12.38 0.25
N ASP A 87 5.38 -12.97 -0.94
CA ASP A 87 4.34 -12.99 -1.97
C ASP A 87 3.10 -13.75 -1.50
N THR A 88 3.29 -14.90 -0.84
CA THR A 88 2.18 -15.65 -0.23
C THR A 88 1.50 -14.86 0.88
N LYS A 89 2.25 -14.15 1.73
CA LYS A 89 1.69 -13.26 2.76
C LYS A 89 0.91 -12.10 2.15
N ALA A 90 1.43 -11.50 1.08
CA ALA A 90 0.76 -10.43 0.33
C ALA A 90 -0.54 -10.94 -0.32
N ALA A 91 -0.50 -12.12 -0.96
CA ALA A 91 -1.66 -12.76 -1.55
C ALA A 91 -2.74 -13.08 -0.50
N VAL A 92 -2.36 -13.60 0.67
CA VAL A 92 -3.30 -13.84 1.78
C VAL A 92 -3.91 -12.52 2.27
N ARG A 93 -3.11 -11.45 2.44
CA ARG A 93 -3.63 -10.12 2.81
C ARG A 93 -4.59 -9.57 1.77
N TYR A 94 -4.28 -9.73 0.48
CA TYR A 94 -5.15 -9.32 -0.61
C TYR A 94 -6.47 -10.11 -0.58
N ALA A 95 -6.42 -11.43 -0.42
CA ALA A 95 -7.60 -12.28 -0.31
C ALA A 95 -8.45 -11.96 0.93
N GLN A 96 -7.83 -11.57 2.04
CA GLN A 96 -8.54 -11.09 3.23
C GLN A 96 -9.24 -9.75 2.96
N ARG A 97 -8.55 -8.80 2.31
CA ARG A 97 -9.13 -7.50 1.94
C ARG A 97 -10.27 -7.67 0.95
N SER A 98 -10.12 -8.51 -0.08
CA SER A 98 -11.16 -8.74 -1.07
C SER A 98 -12.38 -9.47 -0.50
N ARG A 99 -12.19 -10.39 0.48
CA ARG A 99 -13.30 -10.95 1.27
C ARG A 99 -13.98 -9.91 2.16
N ALA A 100 -13.21 -8.96 2.68
CA ALA A 100 -13.67 -7.87 3.53
C ALA A 100 -14.14 -6.64 2.76
N VAL A 101 -14.30 -6.71 1.43
CA VAL A 101 -15.17 -5.79 0.71
C VAL A 101 -16.54 -6.46 0.70
N PRO A 102 -17.37 -6.25 1.74
CA PRO A 102 -18.74 -6.65 1.64
C PRO A 102 -19.34 -5.79 0.53
N VAL A 103 -19.79 -6.44 -0.54
CA VAL A 103 -20.85 -5.94 -1.42
C VAL A 103 -22.15 -5.86 -0.59
N VAL A 104 -22.11 -5.25 0.60
CA VAL A 104 -23.26 -5.04 1.50
C VAL A 104 -23.81 -3.63 1.32
N GLY A 105 -23.16 -2.78 0.50
CA GLY A 105 -23.78 -1.54 0.05
C GLY A 105 -25.00 -1.74 -0.88
N LYS A 106 -25.28 -2.96 -1.36
CA LYS A 106 -26.38 -3.23 -2.29
C LYS A 106 -27.17 -4.52 -2.04
N VAL A 107 -26.84 -5.30 -1.02
CA VAL A 107 -27.53 -6.56 -0.75
C VAL A 107 -28.63 -6.28 0.27
N ALA A 108 -29.88 -6.33 -0.22
CA ALA A 108 -31.09 -6.12 0.54
C ALA A 108 -31.11 -6.95 1.85
N PRO A 109 -31.68 -6.42 2.94
CA PRO A 109 -31.69 -7.05 4.27
C PRO A 109 -32.21 -8.50 4.27
N GLU A 110 -33.10 -8.84 3.35
CA GLU A 110 -33.68 -10.19 3.20
C GLU A 110 -32.62 -11.27 2.95
N VAL A 111 -31.59 -10.98 2.16
CA VAL A 111 -30.51 -11.94 1.88
C VAL A 111 -29.65 -12.17 3.12
N ARG A 112 -29.50 -11.14 3.95
CA ARG A 112 -28.76 -11.24 5.22
C ARG A 112 -29.48 -12.17 6.19
N ASP A 113 -30.81 -12.07 6.29
CA ASP A 113 -31.59 -12.93 7.18
C ASP A 113 -31.63 -14.39 6.70
N ILE A 114 -31.74 -14.63 5.39
CA ILE A 114 -31.62 -15.97 4.81
C ILE A 114 -30.24 -16.56 5.11
N ALA A 115 -29.16 -15.79 4.91
CA ALA A 115 -27.80 -16.25 5.18
C ALA A 115 -27.58 -16.58 6.67
N LEU A 116 -28.11 -15.78 7.59
CA LEU A 116 -28.04 -16.05 9.03
C LEU A 116 -28.81 -17.33 9.41
N ASN A 117 -29.97 -17.57 8.80
CA ASN A 117 -30.76 -18.77 9.04
C ASN A 117 -30.07 -20.04 8.53
N VAL A 118 -29.41 -19.99 7.37
CA VAL A 118 -28.62 -21.12 6.86
C VAL A 118 -27.41 -21.41 7.76
N LEU A 119 -26.73 -20.37 8.26
CA LEU A 119 -25.58 -20.53 9.15
C LEU A 119 -25.96 -21.14 10.50
N ARG A 120 -27.15 -20.83 11.02
CA ARG A 120 -27.68 -21.41 12.26
C ARG A 120 -28.10 -22.88 12.09
N LYS A 121 -28.61 -23.27 10.92
CA LYS A 121 -29.12 -24.63 10.66
C LYS A 121 -28.04 -25.70 10.46
N ASN A 122 -26.75 -25.35 10.43
CA ASN A 122 -25.65 -26.32 10.31
C ASN A 122 -24.81 -26.43 11.60
N PRO A 123 -25.34 -26.98 12.70
CA PRO A 123 -24.56 -27.21 13.92
C PRO A 123 -23.44 -28.25 13.69
N ILE A 124 -23.65 -29.23 12.79
CA ILE A 124 -22.69 -30.30 12.48
C ILE A 124 -21.38 -29.71 11.94
N GLY A 125 -21.45 -28.73 11.03
CA GLY A 125 -20.26 -28.10 10.45
C GLY A 125 -19.41 -27.33 11.48
N ARG A 126 -20.03 -26.74 12.51
CA ARG A 126 -19.30 -26.03 13.58
C ARG A 126 -18.52 -27.00 14.48
N ALA A 127 -19.11 -28.15 14.81
CA ALA A 127 -18.44 -29.17 15.61
C ALA A 127 -17.22 -29.75 14.87
N GLU A 128 -17.38 -30.09 13.58
CA GLU A 128 -16.28 -30.59 12.77
C GLU A 128 -15.14 -29.57 12.61
N LEU A 129 -15.48 -28.29 12.43
CA LEU A 129 -14.49 -27.22 12.32
C LEU A 129 -13.68 -27.08 13.63
N ARG A 130 -14.35 -27.13 14.78
CA ARG A 130 -13.69 -27.09 16.11
C ARG A 130 -12.76 -28.30 16.29
N ALA A 131 -13.23 -29.50 15.97
CA ALA A 131 -12.43 -30.73 16.05
C ALA A 131 -11.21 -30.71 15.11
N ARG A 132 -11.32 -30.11 13.91
CA ARG A 132 -10.16 -29.91 13.01
C ARG A 132 -9.17 -28.91 13.60
N HIS A 133 -9.66 -27.82 14.18
CA HIS A 133 -8.81 -26.80 14.78
C HIS A 133 -8.05 -27.32 16.00
N GLU A 134 -8.68 -28.10 16.87
CA GLU A 134 -8.04 -28.76 18.02
C GLU A 134 -6.95 -29.75 17.59
N ARG A 135 -7.25 -30.60 16.59
CA ARG A 135 -6.24 -31.51 16.01
C ARG A 135 -5.01 -30.77 15.48
N SER A 136 -5.20 -29.60 14.88
CA SER A 136 -4.09 -28.78 14.36
C SER A 136 -3.23 -28.15 15.47
N LYS A 137 -3.84 -27.77 16.60
CA LYS A 137 -3.13 -27.25 17.77
C LYS A 137 -2.29 -28.34 18.43
N ALA A 138 -2.84 -29.54 18.59
CA ALA A 138 -2.11 -30.68 19.17
C ALA A 138 -0.83 -31.02 18.37
N LYS A 139 -0.91 -31.02 17.04
CA LYS A 139 0.26 -31.28 16.17
C LYS A 139 1.35 -30.20 16.27
N ARG A 140 0.99 -28.97 16.62
CA ARG A 140 1.97 -27.89 16.83
C ARG A 140 2.67 -28.01 18.18
N ALA A 141 1.96 -28.46 19.21
CA ALA A 141 2.54 -28.67 20.54
C ALA A 141 3.62 -29.76 20.53
N THR A 142 3.35 -30.91 19.88
CA THR A 142 4.31 -32.02 19.81
C THR A 142 5.55 -31.70 18.98
N LYS A 143 5.41 -30.97 17.87
CA LYS A 143 6.58 -30.57 17.07
C LYS A 143 7.49 -29.56 17.79
N GLY A 144 6.95 -28.81 18.76
CA GLY A 144 7.74 -27.89 19.58
C GLY A 144 8.68 -28.62 20.54
N SER A 145 8.18 -29.64 21.25
CA SER A 145 8.95 -30.35 22.30
C SER A 145 10.08 -31.23 21.76
N ASP A 146 9.90 -31.83 20.59
CA ASP A 146 10.94 -32.73 20.03
C ASP A 146 12.15 -31.95 19.50
N SER A 147 11.94 -30.73 19.01
CA SER A 147 13.02 -29.89 18.49
C SER A 147 14.01 -29.44 19.57
N THR A 148 13.55 -29.27 20.81
CA THR A 148 14.44 -28.94 21.94
C THR A 148 15.27 -30.12 22.41
N ARG A 149 14.78 -31.36 22.26
CA ARG A 149 15.53 -32.57 22.65
C ARG A 149 16.59 -32.94 21.61
N ALA A 150 16.28 -32.83 20.32
CA ALA A 150 17.22 -33.12 19.25
C ALA A 150 18.44 -32.18 19.26
N LYS A 151 18.29 -30.91 19.68
CA LYS A 151 19.44 -29.99 19.81
C LYS A 151 20.36 -30.29 20.99
N ARG A 152 19.90 -31.02 22.01
CA ARG A 152 20.76 -31.44 23.14
C ARG A 152 21.58 -32.70 22.84
N ALA A 153 21.10 -33.57 21.95
CA ALA A 153 21.80 -34.82 21.63
C ALA A 153 22.97 -34.65 20.64
N GLY A 154 23.06 -33.53 19.92
CA GLY A 154 24.14 -33.25 18.96
C GLY A 154 25.26 -32.33 19.50
N ARG A 155 25.36 -32.16 20.83
CA ARG A 155 26.46 -31.43 21.49
C ARG A 155 27.13 -32.34 22.51
N LEU A 156 27.73 -33.41 22.03
CA LEU A 156 28.81 -34.18 22.64
C LEU A 156 29.72 -34.61 21.49
#